data_AF-A0A7Y5HEP4-F1
#
_entry.id   AF-A0A7Y5HEP4-F1
#
_cell.length_a   1.000
_cell.length_b   1.000
_cell.length_c   1.000
_cell.angle_alpha   90.00
_cell.angle_beta   90.00
_cell.angle_gamma   90.00
#
_symmetry.space_group_name_H-M   'P 1'
#
loop_
_entity.id
_entity.type
_entity.pdbx_description
1 polymer ?
#
loop_
_entity_poly.entity_id
_entity_poly.type
_entity_poly.pdbx_seq_one_letter_code
_entity_poly.pdbx_strand_id
1 'polypeptide(L)'
;MQEKTAIVLPEEESFKADGVVKIIVGTSEGPKPFLLAAAPGSPGWSFTSRRTPRGLRVQLAPPAAKVEGVDGGSAWLSVDLSREKEAAEALLRGARTLETAGKLGEAVGAFEKVTVEYHYLPEYRSQAEKAGGVLLEKGKARLKAARALAAGAVRFRFASDLEAVEKEAALLSSDYAGHPIGEEALALGKEAAAELLKVREEGVADRIESLYRRASDFRETGQTALAVLFLDEILRIAPPGNEYREDIEKDLPALRQKVKDQQASLFGKRR
;
A
#
# COMPACT_ATOMS: atom_id res chain seq x y z
N MET A 1 34.20 -42.55 -15.53
CA MET A 1 33.09 -42.07 -14.66
C MET A 1 31.92 -41.74 -15.59
N GLN A 2 30.84 -42.53 -15.56
CA GLN A 2 29.62 -42.18 -16.29
C GLN A 2 28.84 -41.16 -15.45
N GLU A 3 28.69 -39.92 -15.94
CA GLU A 3 27.73 -38.98 -15.38
C GLU A 3 26.33 -39.53 -15.66
N LYS A 4 25.60 -39.90 -14.60
CA LYS A 4 24.19 -40.28 -14.70
C LYS A 4 23.35 -39.07 -14.31
N THR A 5 22.67 -38.48 -15.28
CA THR A 5 21.75 -37.36 -15.08
C THR A 5 20.48 -37.88 -14.42
N ALA A 6 20.14 -37.39 -13.22
CA ALA A 6 18.86 -37.70 -12.59
C ALA A 6 17.80 -36.66 -13.00
N ILE A 7 16.61 -37.14 -13.35
CA ILE A 7 15.44 -36.31 -13.67
C ILE A 7 14.66 -36.10 -12.37
N VAL A 8 14.31 -34.85 -12.08
CA VAL A 8 13.45 -34.47 -10.95
C VAL A 8 12.00 -34.75 -11.32
N LEU A 9 11.29 -35.55 -10.53
CA LEU A 9 9.87 -35.89 -10.76
C LEU A 9 8.97 -35.19 -9.73
N PRO A 10 7.81 -34.63 -10.15
CA PRO A 10 6.79 -34.08 -9.26
C PRO A 10 6.13 -35.14 -8.36
N GLU A 11 5.53 -34.68 -7.26
CA GLU A 11 5.18 -35.47 -6.05
C GLU A 11 4.06 -36.53 -6.19
N GLU A 12 3.40 -36.68 -7.34
CA GLU A 12 2.00 -37.17 -7.29
C GLU A 12 1.74 -38.67 -7.59
N GLU A 13 2.66 -39.42 -8.21
CA GLU A 13 2.37 -40.85 -8.54
C GLU A 13 3.39 -41.87 -8.01
N SER A 14 4.68 -41.54 -7.97
CA SER A 14 5.75 -42.46 -7.56
C SER A 14 5.84 -42.70 -6.02
N PHE A 15 4.98 -42.05 -5.24
CA PHE A 15 5.11 -41.83 -3.79
C PHE A 15 4.36 -42.85 -2.91
N LYS A 16 3.57 -43.76 -3.49
CA LYS A 16 2.67 -44.68 -2.76
C LYS A 16 3.20 -46.11 -2.60
N ALA A 17 4.47 -46.38 -2.97
CA ALA A 17 5.04 -47.72 -2.88
C ALA A 17 5.62 -47.99 -1.48
N ASP A 18 5.25 -49.12 -0.86
CA ASP A 18 5.78 -49.57 0.43
C ASP A 18 7.29 -49.83 0.35
N GLY A 19 8.04 -49.30 1.33
CA GLY A 19 9.48 -49.53 1.52
C GLY A 19 10.44 -48.46 0.96
N VAL A 20 9.96 -47.39 0.31
CA VAL A 20 10.81 -46.32 -0.23
C VAL A 20 11.54 -45.55 0.90
N VAL A 21 12.88 -45.50 0.83
CA VAL A 21 13.70 -44.65 1.73
C VAL A 21 13.72 -43.22 1.17
N LYS A 22 13.22 -42.30 1.98
CA LYS A 22 13.00 -40.89 1.65
C LYS A 22 14.31 -40.09 1.80
N ILE A 23 14.75 -39.40 0.76
CA ILE A 23 15.89 -38.47 0.81
C ILE A 23 15.33 -37.07 0.75
N ILE A 24 15.33 -36.38 1.87
CA ILE A 24 14.84 -35.01 1.99
C ILE A 24 16.00 -34.08 1.64
N VAL A 25 16.01 -33.49 0.44
CA VAL A 25 16.94 -32.40 0.11
C VAL A 25 16.26 -31.09 0.50
N GLY A 26 16.38 -30.76 1.77
CA GLY A 26 16.05 -29.45 2.30
C GLY A 26 17.28 -28.57 2.33
N THR A 27 17.16 -27.33 1.86
CA THR A 27 18.02 -26.28 2.42
C THR A 27 17.45 -25.90 3.77
N SER A 28 18.28 -25.73 4.79
CA SER A 28 17.92 -25.44 6.19
C SER A 28 17.08 -24.18 6.43
N GLU A 29 16.64 -23.49 5.38
CA GLU A 29 16.09 -22.12 5.42
C GLU A 29 14.84 -21.94 4.53
N GLY A 30 14.18 -23.01 4.08
CA GLY A 30 13.02 -22.94 3.16
C GLY A 30 11.84 -23.85 3.56
N PRO A 31 10.59 -23.51 3.15
CA PRO A 31 9.38 -24.13 3.71
C PRO A 31 9.10 -25.56 3.22
N LYS A 32 9.73 -26.04 2.14
CA LYS A 32 9.58 -27.44 1.71
C LYS A 32 10.86 -28.02 1.08
N PRO A 33 11.38 -29.15 1.59
CA PRO A 33 12.46 -29.89 0.95
C PRO A 33 11.97 -30.63 -0.30
N PHE A 34 12.81 -30.77 -1.32
CA PHE A 34 12.51 -31.66 -2.46
C PHE A 34 13.02 -33.08 -2.16
N LEU A 35 12.17 -34.07 -2.38
CA LEU A 35 12.41 -35.47 -2.02
C LEU A 35 13.04 -36.23 -3.20
N LEU A 36 14.25 -36.77 -3.00
CA LEU A 36 14.80 -37.85 -3.82
C LEU A 36 14.35 -39.18 -3.19
N ALA A 37 13.86 -40.14 -3.96
CA ALA A 37 13.42 -41.44 -3.43
C ALA A 37 14.46 -42.52 -3.77
N ALA A 38 14.83 -43.36 -2.79
CA ALA A 38 15.59 -44.58 -3.03
C ALA A 38 14.70 -45.81 -2.82
N ALA A 39 14.91 -46.86 -3.62
CA ALA A 39 14.11 -48.08 -3.61
C ALA A 39 14.11 -48.80 -2.24
N PRO A 40 13.08 -49.62 -1.96
CA PRO A 40 13.07 -50.51 -0.80
C PRO A 40 14.30 -51.41 -0.76
N GLY A 41 15.05 -51.35 0.35
CA GLY A 41 16.32 -52.07 0.52
C GLY A 41 17.58 -51.28 0.18
N SER A 42 17.47 -49.99 -0.14
CA SER A 42 18.65 -49.14 -0.36
C SER A 42 19.49 -49.03 0.91
N PRO A 43 20.79 -49.39 0.86
CA PRO A 43 21.57 -49.53 2.07
C PRO A 43 22.08 -48.16 2.53
N GLY A 44 21.39 -47.52 3.48
CA GLY A 44 21.84 -46.36 4.27
C GLY A 44 22.88 -45.42 3.65
N TRP A 45 22.63 -44.89 2.45
CA TRP A 45 23.54 -43.97 1.77
C TRP A 45 23.61 -42.66 2.55
N SER A 46 24.79 -42.05 2.64
CA SER A 46 24.97 -40.70 3.21
C SER A 46 25.09 -39.67 2.10
N PHE A 47 24.66 -38.44 2.39
CA PHE A 47 24.50 -37.39 1.38
C PHE A 47 25.31 -36.16 1.76
N THR A 48 26.03 -35.59 0.80
CA THR A 48 26.54 -34.22 0.91
C THR A 48 26.18 -33.45 -0.35
N SER A 49 25.83 -32.17 -0.21
CA SER A 49 25.49 -31.33 -1.36
C SER A 49 26.43 -30.13 -1.47
N ARG A 50 26.88 -29.82 -2.68
CA ARG A 50 27.71 -28.66 -3.00
C ARG A 50 27.11 -27.88 -4.17
N ARG A 51 26.96 -26.57 -4.01
CA ARG A 51 26.56 -25.69 -5.11
C ARG A 51 27.69 -25.48 -6.11
N THR A 52 27.32 -25.40 -7.38
CA THR A 52 28.20 -25.03 -8.49
C THR A 52 27.55 -23.89 -9.28
N PRO A 53 28.29 -23.16 -10.13
CA PRO A 53 27.70 -22.11 -10.98
C PRO A 53 26.53 -22.61 -11.85
N ARG A 54 26.56 -23.89 -12.24
CA ARG A 54 25.56 -24.53 -13.11
C ARG A 54 24.41 -25.25 -12.39
N GLY A 55 24.47 -25.39 -11.06
CA GLY A 55 23.42 -26.11 -10.33
C GLY A 55 23.87 -26.74 -9.01
N LEU A 56 23.13 -27.74 -8.54
CA LEU A 56 23.41 -28.46 -7.30
C LEU A 56 24.11 -29.79 -7.60
N ARG A 57 25.29 -30.02 -7.00
CA ARG A 57 25.92 -31.34 -6.99
C ARG A 57 25.59 -32.05 -5.68
N VAL A 58 25.02 -33.24 -5.76
CA VAL A 58 24.75 -34.10 -4.60
C VAL A 58 25.65 -35.32 -4.70
N GLN A 59 26.52 -35.51 -3.72
CA GLN A 59 27.29 -36.73 -3.56
C GLN A 59 26.46 -37.75 -2.78
N LEU A 60 26.29 -38.90 -3.40
CA LEU A 60 25.77 -40.11 -2.77
C LEU A 60 26.97 -40.94 -2.34
N ALA A 61 27.22 -41.02 -1.04
CA ALA A 61 28.26 -41.90 -0.50
C ALA A 61 27.63 -43.23 -0.06
N PRO A 62 28.25 -44.37 -0.42
CA PRO A 62 27.75 -45.68 -0.02
C PRO A 62 27.79 -45.83 1.51
N PRO A 63 27.00 -46.76 2.07
CA PRO A 63 27.02 -47.09 3.49
C PRO A 63 28.42 -47.56 3.92
N ALA A 64 28.80 -47.26 5.17
CA ALA A 64 30.11 -47.62 5.71
C ALA A 64 30.35 -49.14 5.79
N ALA A 65 29.27 -49.94 5.86
CA ALA A 65 29.33 -51.39 5.81
C ALA A 65 29.28 -51.86 4.35
N LYS A 66 30.26 -52.69 3.93
CA LYS A 66 30.22 -53.37 2.63
C LYS A 66 28.99 -54.28 2.59
N VAL A 67 27.99 -53.90 1.80
CA VAL A 67 26.86 -54.77 1.48
C VAL A 67 27.27 -55.65 0.31
N GLU A 68 27.19 -56.98 0.50
CA GLU A 68 27.50 -57.96 -0.53
C GLU A 68 26.65 -57.70 -1.80
N GLY A 69 27.31 -57.65 -2.97
CA GLY A 69 26.65 -57.42 -4.25
C GLY A 69 26.38 -55.95 -4.61
N VAL A 70 26.75 -54.98 -3.75
CA VAL A 70 26.66 -53.55 -4.06
C VAL A 70 28.06 -52.98 -4.29
N ASP A 71 28.39 -52.67 -5.55
CA ASP A 71 29.61 -51.93 -5.87
C ASP A 71 29.59 -50.58 -5.14
N GLY A 72 30.46 -50.42 -4.15
CA GLY A 72 30.57 -49.26 -3.25
C GLY A 72 31.09 -47.98 -3.92
N GLY A 73 30.54 -47.61 -5.07
CA GLY A 73 30.88 -46.39 -5.79
C GLY A 73 30.08 -45.20 -5.29
N SER A 74 30.75 -44.08 -5.00
CA SER A 74 30.06 -42.81 -4.82
C SER A 74 29.46 -42.33 -6.13
N ALA A 75 28.17 -41.96 -6.15
CA ALA A 75 27.52 -41.36 -7.29
C ALA A 75 27.40 -39.84 -7.09
N TRP A 76 27.57 -39.07 -8.17
CA TRP A 76 27.35 -37.63 -8.17
C TRP A 76 26.13 -37.32 -9.02
N LEU A 77 25.11 -36.74 -8.40
CA LEU A 77 23.96 -36.18 -9.11
C LEU A 77 24.25 -34.71 -9.40
N SER A 78 24.15 -34.30 -10.65
CA SER A 78 24.15 -32.88 -11.02
C SER A 78 22.71 -32.49 -11.37
N VAL A 79 22.12 -31.61 -10.59
CA VAL A 79 20.82 -31.01 -10.87
C VAL A 79 21.06 -29.73 -11.67
N ASP A 80 20.61 -29.72 -12.92
CA ASP A 80 20.57 -28.51 -13.73
C ASP A 80 19.42 -27.63 -13.25
N LEU A 81 19.74 -26.40 -12.86
CA LEU A 81 18.76 -25.41 -12.37
C LEU A 81 18.54 -24.28 -13.38
N SER A 82 18.96 -24.45 -14.64
CA SER A 82 18.91 -23.39 -15.65
C SER A 82 17.48 -22.93 -15.92
N ARG A 83 16.50 -23.85 -15.97
CA ARG A 83 15.09 -23.51 -16.20
C ARG A 83 14.49 -22.75 -15.02
N GLU A 84 14.81 -23.16 -13.80
CA GLU A 84 14.36 -22.53 -12.55
C GLU A 84 14.96 -21.12 -12.43
N LYS A 85 16.22 -20.94 -12.82
CA LYS A 85 16.86 -19.61 -12.89
C LYS A 85 16.17 -18.71 -13.92
N GLU A 86 15.91 -19.20 -15.13
CA GLU A 86 15.20 -18.43 -16.16
C GLU A 86 13.79 -18.01 -15.70
N ALA A 87 13.07 -18.91 -15.02
CA ALA A 87 11.76 -18.62 -14.46
C ALA A 87 11.81 -17.60 -13.32
N ALA A 88 12.77 -17.73 -12.39
CA ALA A 88 13.00 -16.76 -11.32
C ALA A 88 13.37 -15.37 -11.88
N GLU A 89 14.21 -15.31 -12.92
CA GLU A 89 14.55 -14.07 -13.63
C GLU A 89 13.35 -13.43 -14.32
N ALA A 90 12.49 -14.23 -14.94
CA ALA A 90 11.27 -13.74 -15.57
C ALA A 90 10.33 -13.10 -14.53
N LEU A 91 10.15 -13.73 -13.37
CA LEU A 91 9.34 -13.17 -12.28
C LEU A 91 9.94 -11.90 -11.70
N LEU A 92 11.25 -11.85 -11.45
CA LEU A 92 11.92 -10.63 -10.99
C LEU A 92 11.75 -9.49 -11.99
N ARG A 93 11.90 -9.75 -13.29
CA ARG A 93 11.67 -8.74 -14.33
C ARG A 93 10.22 -8.27 -14.34
N GLY A 94 9.25 -9.19 -14.25
CA GLY A 94 7.84 -8.85 -14.15
C GLY A 94 7.53 -7.96 -12.95
N ALA A 95 8.07 -8.30 -11.78
CA ALA A 95 7.94 -7.49 -10.56
C ALA A 95 8.51 -6.08 -10.73
N ARG A 96 9.67 -5.95 -11.39
CA ARG A 96 10.26 -4.64 -11.72
C ARG A 96 9.41 -3.84 -12.69
N THR A 97 8.80 -4.48 -13.68
CA THR A 97 7.87 -3.81 -14.60
C THR A 97 6.65 -3.27 -13.85
N LEU A 98 6.08 -4.05 -12.92
CA LEU A 98 4.98 -3.59 -12.07
C LEU A 98 5.40 -2.42 -11.18
N GLU A 99 6.59 -2.46 -10.60
CA GLU A 99 7.17 -1.36 -9.82
C GLU A 99 7.27 -0.08 -10.67
N THR A 100 7.82 -0.16 -11.89
CA THR A 100 7.92 1.01 -12.79
C THR A 100 6.57 1.55 -13.26
N ALA A 101 5.54 0.70 -13.29
CA ALA A 101 4.18 1.07 -13.65
C ALA A 101 3.40 1.68 -12.46
N GLY A 102 4.00 1.78 -11.27
CA GLY A 102 3.35 2.30 -10.06
C GLY A 102 2.43 1.28 -9.36
N LYS A 103 2.40 0.02 -9.82
CA LYS A 103 1.60 -1.06 -9.22
C LYS A 103 2.36 -1.73 -8.08
N LEU A 104 2.69 -0.96 -7.05
CA LEU A 104 3.58 -1.36 -5.96
C LEU A 104 3.05 -2.56 -5.15
N GLY A 105 1.74 -2.63 -4.91
CA GLY A 105 1.11 -3.79 -4.24
C GLY A 105 1.28 -5.09 -5.02
N GLU A 106 1.02 -5.06 -6.33
CA GLU A 106 1.25 -6.20 -7.22
C GLU A 106 2.74 -6.56 -7.31
N ALA A 107 3.63 -5.56 -7.36
CA ALA A 107 5.08 -5.76 -7.39
C ALA A 107 5.60 -6.44 -6.12
N VAL A 108 5.13 -6.04 -4.94
CA VAL A 108 5.46 -6.69 -3.66
C VAL A 108 5.04 -8.17 -3.69
N GLY A 109 3.81 -8.46 -4.11
CA GLY A 109 3.34 -9.85 -4.23
C GLY A 109 4.16 -10.67 -5.24
N ALA A 110 4.60 -10.06 -6.35
CA ALA A 110 5.46 -10.73 -7.32
C ALA A 110 6.87 -11.01 -6.77
N PHE A 111 7.46 -10.10 -5.98
CA PHE A 111 8.72 -10.37 -5.29
C PHE A 111 8.54 -11.48 -4.24
N GLU A 112 7.45 -11.48 -3.48
CA GLU A 112 7.16 -12.54 -2.50
C GLU A 112 7.01 -13.92 -3.16
N LYS A 113 6.39 -14.00 -4.35
CA LYS A 113 6.35 -15.25 -5.11
C LYS A 113 7.74 -15.78 -5.42
N VAL A 114 8.70 -14.92 -5.78
CA VAL A 114 10.09 -15.33 -6.03
C VAL A 114 10.73 -15.89 -4.76
N THR A 115 10.51 -15.26 -3.60
CA THR A 115 11.09 -15.72 -2.33
C THR A 115 10.53 -17.06 -1.88
N VAL A 116 9.25 -17.34 -2.15
CA VAL A 116 8.57 -18.59 -1.79
C VAL A 116 8.86 -19.72 -2.78
N GLU A 117 8.59 -19.50 -4.08
CA GLU A 117 8.67 -20.53 -5.12
C GLU A 117 10.12 -20.92 -5.43
N TYR A 118 11.05 -19.96 -5.36
CA TYR A 118 12.46 -20.16 -5.68
C TYR A 118 13.37 -19.96 -4.46
N HIS A 119 12.88 -20.28 -3.26
CA HIS A 119 13.61 -20.13 -1.99
C HIS A 119 15.00 -20.80 -1.99
N TYR A 120 15.19 -21.87 -2.78
CA TYR A 120 16.45 -22.60 -2.93
C TYR A 120 17.46 -21.91 -3.87
N LEU A 121 17.07 -20.82 -4.54
CA LEU A 121 17.93 -19.95 -5.33
C LEU A 121 18.25 -18.66 -4.53
N PRO A 122 19.30 -18.65 -3.67
CA PRO A 122 19.53 -17.63 -2.64
C PRO A 122 19.83 -16.26 -3.23
N GLU A 123 20.43 -16.21 -4.43
CA GLU A 123 20.66 -14.95 -5.13
C GLU A 123 19.35 -14.26 -5.50
N TYR A 124 18.43 -14.99 -6.14
CA TYR A 124 17.11 -14.46 -6.55
C TYR A 124 16.22 -14.17 -5.34
N ARG A 125 16.23 -15.06 -4.33
CA ARG A 125 15.55 -14.84 -3.06
C ARG A 125 16.05 -13.55 -2.39
N SER A 126 17.36 -13.38 -2.23
CA SER A 126 17.91 -12.18 -1.58
C SER A 126 17.61 -10.91 -2.37
N GLN A 127 17.63 -10.97 -3.71
CA GLN A 127 17.24 -9.85 -4.56
C GLN A 127 15.75 -9.49 -4.37
N ALA A 128 14.87 -10.48 -4.35
CA ALA A 128 13.43 -10.28 -4.15
C ALA A 128 13.09 -9.76 -2.74
N GLU A 129 13.69 -10.34 -1.69
CA GLU A 129 13.51 -9.89 -0.30
C GLU A 129 13.94 -8.43 -0.14
N LYS A 130 15.09 -8.04 -0.70
CA LYS A 130 15.55 -6.65 -0.67
C LYS A 130 14.62 -5.72 -1.43
N ALA A 131 14.22 -6.09 -2.64
CA ALA A 131 13.37 -5.25 -3.48
C ALA A 131 11.97 -5.05 -2.86
N GLY A 132 11.30 -6.15 -2.52
CA GLY A 132 9.98 -6.11 -1.86
C GLY A 132 10.04 -5.42 -0.50
N GLY A 133 11.08 -5.67 0.28
CA GLY A 133 11.30 -5.01 1.57
C GLY A 133 11.42 -3.49 1.45
N VAL A 134 12.18 -2.98 0.47
CA VAL A 134 12.30 -1.53 0.22
C VAL A 134 10.94 -0.90 -0.13
N LEU A 135 10.13 -1.57 -0.93
CA LEU A 135 8.78 -1.09 -1.27
C LEU A 135 7.90 -1.02 -0.02
N LEU A 136 7.84 -2.11 0.75
CA LEU A 136 7.05 -2.17 1.98
C LEU A 136 7.46 -1.12 3.00
N GLU A 137 8.76 -0.92 3.23
CA GLU A 137 9.26 0.10 4.16
C GLU A 137 8.89 1.51 3.69
N LYS A 138 9.02 1.81 2.39
CA LYS A 138 8.58 3.10 1.83
C LYS A 138 7.08 3.31 1.98
N GLY A 139 6.27 2.29 1.65
CA GLY A 139 4.81 2.36 1.78
C GLY A 139 4.37 2.60 3.23
N LYS A 140 4.92 1.85 4.18
CA LYS A 140 4.67 2.02 5.62
C LYS A 140 5.12 3.40 6.13
N ALA A 141 6.28 3.88 5.70
CA ALA A 141 6.78 5.19 6.11
C ALA A 141 5.87 6.32 5.62
N ARG A 142 5.43 6.27 4.35
CA ARG A 142 4.47 7.24 3.78
C ARG A 142 3.13 7.20 4.51
N LEU A 143 2.57 6.01 4.74
CA LEU A 143 1.32 5.85 5.49
C LEU A 143 1.44 6.39 6.93
N LYS A 144 2.55 6.12 7.61
CA LYS A 144 2.82 6.66 8.96
C LYS A 144 2.92 8.19 8.95
N ALA A 145 3.58 8.77 7.94
CA ALA A 145 3.68 10.21 7.78
C ALA A 145 2.30 10.84 7.52
N ALA A 146 1.49 10.25 6.64
CA ALA A 146 0.12 10.69 6.37
C ALA A 146 -0.75 10.63 7.64
N ARG A 147 -0.66 9.57 8.44
CA ARG A 147 -1.36 9.46 9.73
C ARG A 147 -0.93 10.55 10.73
N ALA A 148 0.36 10.82 10.84
CA ALA A 148 0.87 11.85 11.74
C ALA A 148 0.41 13.25 11.30
N LEU A 149 0.42 13.52 9.99
CA LEU A 149 -0.09 14.75 9.42
C LEU A 149 -1.58 14.90 9.68
N ALA A 150 -2.38 13.85 9.46
CA ALA A 150 -3.81 13.84 9.73
C ALA A 150 -4.11 14.15 11.21
N ALA A 151 -3.41 13.50 12.14
CA ALA A 151 -3.60 13.74 13.57
C ALA A 151 -3.29 15.20 13.96
N GLY A 152 -2.23 15.79 13.40
CA GLY A 152 -1.92 17.20 13.57
C GLY A 152 -3.02 18.10 12.97
N ALA A 153 -3.43 17.80 11.75
CA ALA A 153 -4.42 18.57 11.01
C ALA A 153 -5.80 18.57 11.68
N VAL A 154 -6.24 17.43 12.22
CA VAL A 154 -7.48 17.34 13.01
C VAL A 154 -7.36 18.18 14.29
N ARG A 155 -6.25 18.07 15.02
CA ARG A 155 -6.04 18.78 16.28
C ARG A 155 -6.08 20.30 16.12
N PHE A 156 -5.52 20.83 15.03
CA PHE A 156 -5.43 22.26 14.78
C PHE A 156 -6.41 22.75 13.72
N ARG A 157 -7.30 21.88 13.23
CA ARG A 157 -8.30 22.16 12.19
C ARG A 157 -7.67 22.75 10.91
N PHE A 158 -6.53 22.21 10.47
CA PHE A 158 -5.85 22.65 9.26
C PHE A 158 -6.40 21.94 8.01
N ALA A 159 -7.32 22.61 7.31
CA ALA A 159 -7.94 22.09 6.09
C ALA A 159 -6.90 21.73 4.99
N SER A 160 -5.87 22.55 4.78
CA SER A 160 -4.82 22.28 3.78
C SER A 160 -4.08 20.96 4.02
N ASP A 161 -3.86 20.63 5.28
CA ASP A 161 -3.13 19.42 5.66
C ASP A 161 -4.04 18.19 5.53
N LEU A 162 -5.33 18.31 5.85
CA LEU A 162 -6.33 17.26 5.57
C LEU A 162 -6.46 16.98 4.06
N GLU A 163 -6.45 18.01 3.22
CA GLU A 163 -6.43 17.86 1.75
C GLU A 163 -5.15 17.17 1.27
N ALA A 164 -3.99 17.48 1.85
CA ALA A 164 -2.74 16.83 1.53
C ALA A 164 -2.77 15.34 1.93
N VAL A 165 -3.34 15.02 3.09
CA VAL A 165 -3.55 13.64 3.55
C VAL A 165 -4.47 12.89 2.60
N GLU A 166 -5.61 13.48 2.20
CA GLU A 166 -6.55 12.85 1.26
C GLU A 166 -5.87 12.48 -0.06
N LYS A 167 -5.08 13.40 -0.64
CA LYS A 167 -4.33 13.17 -1.88
C LYS A 167 -3.27 12.06 -1.72
N GLU A 168 -2.50 12.12 -0.65
CA GLU A 168 -1.45 11.13 -0.38
C GLU A 168 -2.04 9.73 -0.11
N ALA A 169 -3.14 9.67 0.64
CA ALA A 169 -3.90 8.45 0.87
C ALA A 169 -4.47 7.86 -0.41
N ALA A 170 -5.02 8.70 -1.32
CA ALA A 170 -5.50 8.26 -2.61
C ALA A 170 -4.38 7.64 -3.46
N LEU A 171 -3.21 8.30 -3.54
CA LEU A 171 -2.03 7.76 -4.22
C LEU A 171 -1.59 6.42 -3.64
N LEU A 172 -1.44 6.33 -2.31
CA LEU A 172 -1.04 5.08 -1.65
C LEU A 172 -2.06 3.95 -1.86
N SER A 173 -3.36 4.26 -1.83
CA SER A 173 -4.41 3.27 -2.07
C SER A 173 -4.39 2.71 -3.49
N SER A 174 -4.04 3.56 -4.48
CA SER A 174 -3.86 3.15 -5.87
C SER A 174 -2.57 2.36 -6.06
N ASP A 175 -1.44 2.85 -5.55
CA ASP A 175 -0.13 2.21 -5.66
C ASP A 175 -0.14 0.80 -5.03
N TYR A 176 -0.82 0.65 -3.90
CA TYR A 176 -0.92 -0.59 -3.12
C TYR A 176 -2.30 -1.25 -3.21
N ALA A 177 -2.99 -1.14 -4.34
CA ALA A 177 -4.30 -1.76 -4.54
C ALA A 177 -4.27 -3.28 -4.23
N GLY A 178 -5.23 -3.74 -3.41
CA GLY A 178 -5.32 -5.15 -2.98
C GLY A 178 -4.26 -5.58 -1.94
N HIS A 179 -3.46 -4.64 -1.42
CA HIS A 179 -2.49 -4.89 -0.35
C HIS A 179 -2.92 -4.12 0.92
N PRO A 180 -2.64 -4.62 2.15
CA PRO A 180 -3.09 -3.99 3.40
C PRO A 180 -2.72 -2.51 3.54
N ILE A 181 -1.54 -2.10 3.05
CA ILE A 181 -1.13 -0.68 3.01
C ILE A 181 -2.13 0.18 2.23
N GLY A 182 -2.64 -0.32 1.09
CA GLY A 182 -3.60 0.41 0.28
C GLY A 182 -4.98 0.48 0.91
N GLU A 183 -5.42 -0.59 1.59
CA GLU A 183 -6.67 -0.61 2.35
C GLU A 183 -6.64 0.37 3.53
N GLU A 184 -5.55 0.37 4.29
CA GLU A 184 -5.35 1.31 5.39
C GLU A 184 -5.26 2.77 4.89
N ALA A 185 -4.62 3.01 3.75
CA ALA A 185 -4.58 4.32 3.12
C ALA A 185 -5.98 4.78 2.68
N LEU A 186 -6.77 3.90 2.08
CA LEU A 186 -8.14 4.22 1.67
C LEU A 186 -9.02 4.62 2.86
N ALA A 187 -8.91 3.90 3.98
CA ALA A 187 -9.63 4.24 5.20
C ALA A 187 -9.20 5.63 5.73
N LEU A 188 -7.89 5.89 5.82
CA LEU A 188 -7.35 7.18 6.24
C LEU A 188 -7.84 8.34 5.35
N GLY A 189 -7.88 8.13 4.02
CA GLY A 189 -8.37 9.15 3.08
C GLY A 189 -9.84 9.50 3.30
N LYS A 190 -10.68 8.50 3.59
CA LYS A 190 -12.11 8.72 3.92
C LYS A 190 -12.28 9.48 5.24
N GLU A 191 -11.50 9.13 6.26
CA GLU A 191 -11.50 9.84 7.54
C GLU A 191 -11.06 11.29 7.37
N ALA A 192 -9.97 11.54 6.63
CA ALA A 192 -9.49 12.88 6.35
C ALA A 192 -10.51 13.73 5.57
N ALA A 193 -11.19 13.14 4.58
CA ALA A 193 -12.23 13.83 3.82
C ALA A 193 -13.45 14.20 4.70
N ALA A 194 -13.86 13.30 5.60
CA ALA A 194 -14.95 13.56 6.54
C ALA A 194 -14.59 14.69 7.53
N GLU A 195 -13.37 14.70 8.06
CA GLU A 195 -12.90 15.78 8.94
C GLU A 195 -12.71 17.10 8.18
N LEU A 196 -12.26 17.06 6.92
CA LEU A 196 -12.14 18.26 6.08
C LEU A 196 -13.49 18.94 5.88
N LEU A 197 -14.56 18.16 5.68
CA LEU A 197 -15.92 18.70 5.59
C LEU A 197 -16.31 19.43 6.88
N LYS A 198 -16.09 18.81 8.06
CA LYS A 198 -16.38 19.45 9.35
C LYS A 198 -15.60 20.74 9.55
N VAL A 199 -14.29 20.73 9.28
CA VAL A 199 -13.44 21.94 9.41
C VAL A 199 -13.93 23.06 8.49
N ARG A 200 -14.36 22.73 7.27
CA ARG A 200 -14.93 23.71 6.34
C ARG A 200 -16.28 24.23 6.81
N GLU A 201 -17.16 23.37 7.31
CA GLU A 201 -18.46 23.76 7.85
C GLU A 201 -18.32 24.68 9.07
N GLU A 202 -17.45 24.33 10.02
CA GLU A 202 -17.13 25.17 11.18
C GLU A 202 -16.51 26.50 10.75
N GLY A 203 -15.54 26.49 9.82
CA GLY A 203 -14.93 27.72 9.31
C GLY A 203 -15.92 28.63 8.58
N VAL A 204 -16.94 28.06 7.94
CA VAL A 204 -18.07 28.82 7.37
C VAL A 204 -18.94 29.40 8.48
N ALA A 205 -19.24 28.64 9.54
CA ALA A 205 -20.00 29.13 10.69
C ALA A 205 -19.29 30.30 11.39
N ASP A 206 -18.01 30.17 11.71
CA ASP A 206 -17.19 31.24 12.31
C ASP A 206 -17.16 32.50 11.42
N ARG A 207 -17.05 32.30 10.11
CA ARG A 207 -17.08 33.40 9.14
C ARG A 207 -18.44 34.08 9.12
N ILE A 208 -19.54 33.32 9.14
CA ILE A 208 -20.90 33.87 9.20
C ILE A 208 -21.08 34.71 10.47
N GLU A 209 -20.70 34.18 11.64
CA GLU A 209 -20.79 34.90 12.92
C GLU A 209 -19.96 36.19 12.88
N SER A 210 -18.72 36.13 12.39
CA SER A 210 -17.89 37.32 12.27
C SER A 210 -18.48 38.37 11.33
N LEU A 211 -19.05 37.97 10.20
CA LEU A 211 -19.71 38.87 9.26
C LEU A 211 -20.96 39.49 9.89
N TYR A 212 -21.75 38.68 10.63
CA TYR A 212 -22.97 39.13 11.29
C TYR A 212 -22.66 40.17 12.37
N ARG A 213 -21.64 39.91 13.19
CA ARG A 213 -21.16 40.86 14.21
C ARG A 213 -20.76 42.20 13.59
N ARG A 214 -19.94 42.17 12.53
CA ARG A 214 -19.56 43.39 11.78
C ARG A 214 -20.77 44.12 11.22
N ALA A 215 -21.74 43.39 10.66
CA ALA A 215 -22.97 43.99 10.14
C ALA A 215 -23.79 44.68 11.24
N SER A 216 -23.84 44.10 12.45
CA SER A 216 -24.49 44.72 13.61
C SER A 216 -23.76 46.01 14.03
N ASP A 217 -22.44 45.99 14.14
CA ASP A 217 -21.63 47.18 14.48
C ASP A 217 -21.87 48.32 13.46
N PHE A 218 -21.94 48.00 12.17
CA PHE A 218 -22.25 48.98 11.11
C PHE A 218 -23.70 49.48 11.17
N ARG A 219 -24.65 48.66 11.60
CA ARG A 219 -26.04 49.09 11.82
C ARG A 219 -26.14 50.07 12.99
N GLU A 220 -25.49 49.75 14.11
CA GLU A 220 -25.49 50.58 15.33
C GLU A 220 -24.85 51.95 15.10
N THR A 221 -23.79 51.99 14.29
CA THR A 221 -23.12 53.25 13.88
C THR A 221 -23.82 53.99 12.74
N GLY A 222 -24.98 53.52 12.27
CA GLY A 222 -25.78 54.15 11.22
C GLY A 222 -25.26 53.92 9.79
N GLN A 223 -24.17 53.19 9.62
CA GLN A 223 -23.53 52.85 8.34
C GLN A 223 -24.27 51.70 7.61
N THR A 224 -25.57 51.92 7.36
CA THR A 224 -26.51 50.89 6.88
C THR A 224 -26.07 50.27 5.55
N ALA A 225 -25.45 51.04 4.65
CA ALA A 225 -24.96 50.53 3.36
C ALA A 225 -23.83 49.51 3.51
N LEU A 226 -22.91 49.69 4.47
CA LEU A 226 -21.84 48.73 4.75
C LEU A 226 -22.40 47.47 5.41
N ALA A 227 -23.35 47.61 6.34
CA ALA A 227 -24.03 46.47 6.95
C ALA A 227 -24.68 45.57 5.88
N VAL A 228 -25.40 46.15 4.91
CA VAL A 228 -26.04 45.39 3.83
C VAL A 228 -25.05 44.53 3.04
N LEU A 229 -23.82 45.01 2.77
CA LEU A 229 -22.80 44.22 2.07
C LEU A 229 -22.41 42.93 2.83
N PHE A 230 -22.26 43.03 4.15
CA PHE A 230 -21.93 41.87 4.99
C PHE A 230 -23.10 40.90 5.10
N LEU A 231 -24.33 41.42 5.22
CA LEU A 231 -25.54 40.58 5.26
C LEU A 231 -25.78 39.85 3.93
N ASP A 232 -25.53 40.50 2.79
CA ASP A 232 -25.59 39.88 1.47
C ASP A 232 -24.57 38.74 1.33
N GLU A 233 -23.34 38.92 1.84
CA GLU A 233 -22.34 37.86 1.85
C GLU A 233 -22.77 36.68 2.73
N ILE A 234 -23.44 36.91 3.86
CA ILE A 234 -23.99 35.84 4.70
C ILE A 234 -25.06 35.05 3.94
N LEU A 235 -26.01 35.71 3.25
CA LEU A 235 -27.01 35.01 2.42
C LEU A 235 -26.39 34.16 1.32
N ARG A 236 -25.20 34.53 0.85
CA ARG A 236 -24.45 33.78 -0.17
C ARG A 236 -23.79 32.52 0.39
N ILE A 237 -23.25 32.58 1.61
CA ILE A 237 -22.44 31.49 2.17
C ILE A 237 -23.16 30.63 3.21
N ALA A 238 -24.21 31.16 3.84
CA ALA A 238 -24.93 30.46 4.90
C ALA A 238 -25.84 29.36 4.32
N PRO A 239 -25.79 28.14 4.86
CA PRO A 239 -26.67 27.07 4.42
C PRO A 239 -28.15 27.38 4.74
N PRO A 240 -29.10 26.74 4.03
CA PRO A 240 -30.52 26.80 4.38
C PRO A 240 -30.76 26.36 5.83
N GLY A 241 -31.60 27.07 6.58
CA GLY A 241 -31.91 26.79 8.00
C GLY A 241 -30.89 27.32 9.01
N ASN A 242 -29.90 28.12 8.58
CA ASN A 242 -29.03 28.85 9.50
C ASN A 242 -29.79 30.04 10.13
N GLU A 243 -29.69 30.22 11.45
CA GLU A 243 -30.42 31.26 12.19
C GLU A 243 -30.15 32.68 11.67
N TYR A 244 -28.88 33.01 11.39
CA TYR A 244 -28.53 34.33 10.87
C TYR A 244 -29.13 34.56 9.49
N ARG A 245 -29.19 33.52 8.65
CA ARG A 245 -29.79 33.61 7.33
C ARG A 245 -31.28 33.94 7.42
N GLU A 246 -32.03 33.25 8.28
CA GLU A 246 -33.46 33.46 8.45
C GLU A 246 -33.79 34.88 8.96
N ASP A 247 -32.97 35.39 9.87
CA ASP A 247 -33.12 36.76 10.39
C ASP A 247 -32.79 37.80 9.32
N ILE A 248 -31.73 37.58 8.55
CA ILE A 248 -31.34 38.47 7.46
C ILE A 248 -32.39 38.49 6.36
N GLU A 249 -32.95 37.34 5.97
CA GLU A 249 -33.98 37.27 4.92
C GLU A 249 -35.23 38.12 5.27
N LYS A 250 -35.54 38.26 6.57
CA LYS A 250 -36.63 39.14 7.05
C LYS A 250 -36.25 40.62 7.03
N ASP A 251 -35.06 40.97 7.53
CA ASP A 251 -34.66 42.36 7.78
C ASP A 251 -34.08 43.07 6.55
N LEU A 252 -33.40 42.32 5.68
CA LEU A 252 -32.61 42.86 4.58
C LEU A 252 -33.42 43.67 3.56
N PRO A 253 -34.67 43.31 3.19
CA PRO A 253 -35.49 44.13 2.29
C PRO A 253 -35.70 45.56 2.81
N ALA A 254 -35.96 45.71 4.12
CA ALA A 254 -36.16 47.02 4.75
C ALA A 254 -34.86 47.82 4.80
N LEU A 255 -33.73 47.17 5.11
CA LEU A 255 -32.41 47.81 5.12
C LEU A 255 -31.99 48.28 3.72
N ARG A 256 -32.24 47.48 2.69
CA ARG A 256 -31.99 47.85 1.28
C ARG A 256 -32.83 49.05 0.86
N GLN A 257 -34.10 49.11 1.27
CA GLN A 257 -34.95 50.27 0.99
C GLN A 257 -34.42 51.53 1.69
N LYS A 258 -34.03 51.42 2.96
CA LYS A 258 -33.43 52.54 3.70
C LYS A 258 -32.16 53.08 3.03
N VAL A 259 -31.30 52.22 2.49
CA VAL A 259 -30.11 52.64 1.73
C VAL A 259 -30.50 53.37 0.44
N LYS A 260 -31.50 52.88 -0.31
CA LYS A 260 -32.02 53.56 -1.50
C LYS A 260 -32.56 54.95 -1.17
N ASP A 261 -33.32 55.09 -0.09
CA ASP A 261 -33.91 56.36 0.33
C ASP A 261 -32.81 57.36 0.77
N GLN A 262 -31.79 56.88 1.50
CA GLN A 262 -30.63 57.69 1.87
C GLN A 262 -29.85 58.19 0.64
N GLN A 263 -29.60 57.32 -0.34
CA GLN A 263 -28.95 57.69 -1.59
C GLN A 263 -29.78 58.71 -2.38
N ALA A 264 -31.08 58.48 -2.52
CA ALA A 264 -31.99 59.41 -3.20
C ALA A 264 -32.00 60.80 -2.52
N SER A 265 -31.91 60.86 -1.19
CA SER A 265 -31.87 62.14 -0.44
C SER A 265 -30.56 62.92 -0.64
N LEU A 266 -29.43 62.23 -0.81
CA LEU A 266 -28.11 62.83 -1.01
C LEU A 266 -27.92 63.34 -2.44
N PHE A 267 -28.51 62.68 -3.43
CA PHE A 267 -28.38 63.04 -4.85
C PHE A 267 -29.58 63.82 -5.42
N GLY A 268 -30.73 63.81 -4.74
CA GLY A 268 -31.97 64.46 -5.15
C GLY A 268 -32.05 65.98 -4.89
N LYS A 269 -31.08 66.58 -4.18
CA LYS A 269 -31.01 68.03 -3.93
C LYS A 269 -30.23 68.83 -4.98
N ARG A 270 -29.81 68.22 -6.11
CA ARG A 270 -29.29 68.96 -7.26
C ARG A 270 -30.42 69.25 -8.26
N ARG A 271 -31.22 70.28 -7.97
CA ARG A 271 -31.95 71.06 -8.98
C ARG A 271 -31.76 72.53 -8.66
#